data_AF-A0A9D8VIV3-F1
#
_entry.id   AF-A0A9D8VIV3-F1
#
_cell.length_a   1.000
_cell.length_b   1.000
_cell.length_c   1.000
_cell.angle_alpha   90.00
_cell.angle_beta   90.00
_cell.angle_gamma   90.00
#
_symmetry.space_group_name_H-M   'P 1'
#
loop_
_entity.id
_entity.type
_entity.pdbx_description
1 polymer ?
#
loop_
_entity_poly.entity_id
_entity_poly.type
_entity_poly.pdbx_seq_one_letter_code
_entity_poly.pdbx_strand_id
1 'polypeptide(L)'
;MSNDILAFKEPIREGLIRILLRIGDIECEVENDAPDFVDPLEDHPALTVTPEADLKDITDAFVDSYPLVLNKRKSKEDKIVWNLPGGGIWFDMEMDNVKDVWLTEFSFFIESEKPRYLAYYIRDVEHNIEWLQPDAQSGEIRSLSTFKKKFTPPPVSERNVYSGGEILKCADMLGRAIKKIDMRTQEALVRFNTEKGNLEPLLIGMAEKLGYTIKSLDKEVIEREGEKGRSVSHSISLQ
;
A
#
# COMPACT_ATOMS: atom_id res chain seq x y z
N MET A 1 -26.85 2.11 -1.60
CA MET A 1 -25.59 1.39 -1.37
C MET A 1 -25.26 1.49 0.12
N SER A 2 -24.81 0.39 0.74
CA SER A 2 -24.20 0.32 2.10
C SER A 2 -25.03 0.62 3.37
N ASN A 3 -26.16 -0.06 3.59
CA ASN A 3 -26.80 -0.05 4.93
C ASN A 3 -26.13 -1.01 5.95
N ASP A 4 -24.99 -1.62 5.62
CA ASP A 4 -24.31 -2.60 6.50
C ASP A 4 -23.01 -2.14 7.13
N ILE A 5 -22.62 -0.88 6.92
CA ILE A 5 -21.42 -0.32 7.54
C ILE A 5 -21.77 0.13 8.96
N LEU A 6 -21.06 -0.42 9.95
CA LEU A 6 -21.29 -0.14 11.38
C LEU A 6 -21.22 1.36 11.71
N ALA A 7 -20.39 2.12 10.98
CA ALA A 7 -20.28 3.57 11.11
C ALA A 7 -21.63 4.32 11.05
N PHE A 8 -22.61 3.82 10.30
CA PHE A 8 -23.94 4.43 10.16
C PHE A 8 -24.96 3.91 11.19
N LYS A 9 -24.63 2.84 11.92
CA LYS A 9 -25.54 2.17 12.87
C LYS A 9 -25.25 2.56 14.31
N GLU A 10 -23.98 2.76 14.65
CA GLU A 10 -23.59 3.07 16.03
C GLU A 10 -23.81 4.55 16.35
N PRO A 11 -24.29 4.91 17.55
CA PRO A 11 -24.46 6.31 17.93
C PRO A 11 -23.11 7.05 17.90
N ILE A 12 -23.15 8.32 17.51
CA ILE A 12 -21.99 9.22 17.58
C ILE A 12 -21.98 9.84 18.98
N ARG A 13 -20.82 9.87 19.65
CA ARG A 13 -20.72 10.47 20.98
C ARG A 13 -21.05 11.96 20.92
N GLU A 14 -21.73 12.46 21.96
CA GLU A 14 -22.14 13.86 22.03
C GLU A 14 -20.93 14.80 21.92
N GLY A 15 -21.05 15.85 21.09
CA GLY A 15 -19.99 16.81 20.82
C GLY A 15 -18.92 16.36 19.81
N LEU A 16 -18.97 15.11 19.34
CA LEU A 16 -18.06 14.60 18.32
C LEU A 16 -18.74 14.50 16.95
N ILE A 17 -17.92 14.40 15.92
CA ILE A 17 -18.33 13.98 14.59
C ILE A 17 -17.70 12.64 14.24
N ARG A 18 -18.30 11.90 13.32
CA ARG A 18 -17.72 10.64 12.85
C ARG A 18 -17.10 10.81 11.48
N ILE A 19 -15.87 10.35 11.34
CA ILE A 19 -15.21 10.20 10.05
C ILE A 19 -15.23 8.72 9.66
N LEU A 20 -15.57 8.46 8.41
CA LEU A 20 -15.43 7.16 7.76
C LEU A 20 -14.43 7.29 6.61
N LEU A 21 -13.27 6.66 6.76
CA LEU A 21 -12.39 6.34 5.64
C LEU A 21 -12.98 5.13 4.93
N ARG A 22 -13.82 5.39 3.93
CA ARG A 22 -14.40 4.34 3.10
C ARG A 22 -13.33 3.81 2.16
N ILE A 23 -13.21 2.49 2.13
CA ILE A 23 -12.24 1.74 1.32
C ILE A 23 -13.05 0.79 0.45
N GLY A 24 -12.99 1.04 -0.86
CA GLY A 24 -13.62 0.24 -1.89
C GLY A 24 -12.75 -0.94 -2.31
N ASP A 25 -12.65 -1.15 -3.62
CA ASP A 25 -11.78 -2.18 -4.17
C ASP A 25 -10.30 -1.79 -4.00
N ILE A 26 -9.50 -2.77 -3.59
CA ILE A 26 -8.05 -2.66 -3.52
C ILE A 26 -7.47 -3.56 -4.61
N GLU A 27 -6.94 -2.93 -5.67
CA GLU A 27 -6.41 -3.64 -6.81
C GLU A 27 -4.92 -3.93 -6.63
N CYS A 28 -4.54 -5.19 -6.73
CA CYS A 28 -3.18 -5.66 -6.50
C CYS A 28 -2.64 -6.45 -7.68
N GLU A 29 -1.35 -6.27 -7.92
CA GLU A 29 -0.52 -7.28 -8.58
C GLU A 29 0.09 -8.21 -7.53
N VAL A 30 0.34 -9.46 -7.92
CA VAL A 30 0.92 -10.46 -7.02
C VAL A 30 2.20 -11.02 -7.60
N GLU A 31 3.23 -11.05 -6.76
CA GLU A 31 4.42 -11.87 -7.00
C GLU A 31 4.32 -13.14 -6.18
N ASN A 32 4.46 -14.28 -6.86
CA ASN A 32 4.36 -15.61 -6.28
C ASN A 32 5.65 -16.40 -6.55
N ASP A 33 6.44 -16.60 -5.50
CA ASP A 33 7.71 -17.30 -5.55
C ASP A 33 7.57 -18.84 -5.49
N ALA A 34 6.36 -19.34 -5.25
CA ALA A 34 6.08 -20.77 -5.11
C ALA A 34 4.71 -21.17 -5.71
N PRO A 35 4.48 -20.94 -7.02
CA PRO A 35 3.17 -21.13 -7.66
C PRO A 35 2.65 -22.57 -7.62
N ASP A 36 3.55 -23.56 -7.52
CA ASP A 36 3.18 -24.97 -7.40
C ASP A 36 2.60 -25.33 -6.01
N PHE A 37 2.74 -24.44 -5.01
CA PHE A 37 2.39 -24.71 -3.61
C PHE A 37 1.43 -23.69 -3.01
N VAL A 38 1.36 -22.49 -3.58
CA VAL A 38 0.60 -21.39 -3.03
C VAL A 38 -0.21 -20.73 -4.13
N ASP A 39 -1.54 -20.75 -3.98
CA ASP A 39 -2.45 -19.99 -4.83
C ASP A 39 -2.78 -18.64 -4.16
N PRO A 40 -2.48 -17.50 -4.81
CA PRO A 40 -2.89 -16.18 -4.34
C PRO A 40 -4.40 -16.02 -4.13
N LEU A 41 -5.24 -16.75 -4.87
CA LEU A 41 -6.70 -16.69 -4.76
C LEU A 41 -7.23 -17.42 -3.51
N GLU A 42 -6.40 -18.22 -2.86
CA GLU A 42 -6.71 -18.92 -1.61
C GLU A 42 -6.11 -18.24 -0.38
N ASP A 43 -5.43 -17.10 -0.56
CA ASP A 43 -4.80 -16.36 0.54
C ASP A 43 -5.82 -15.51 1.33
N HIS A 44 -5.42 -15.12 2.54
CA HIS A 44 -6.22 -14.28 3.44
C HIS A 44 -5.39 -13.09 3.97
N PRO A 45 -4.95 -12.18 3.09
CA PRO A 45 -4.08 -11.11 3.50
C PRO A 45 -4.77 -10.09 4.40
N ALA A 46 -3.98 -9.31 5.12
CA ALA A 46 -4.46 -8.22 5.96
C ALA A 46 -3.98 -6.86 5.43
N LEU A 47 -4.84 -5.85 5.54
CA LEU A 47 -4.56 -4.46 5.21
C LEU A 47 -4.11 -3.71 6.46
N THR A 48 -3.04 -2.94 6.38
CA THR A 48 -2.69 -1.90 7.34
C THR A 48 -2.86 -0.55 6.67
N VAL A 49 -3.47 0.39 7.39
CA VAL A 49 -3.67 1.77 6.92
C VAL A 49 -2.96 2.71 7.88
N THR A 50 -2.15 3.61 7.35
CA THR A 50 -1.37 4.54 8.18
C THR A 50 -1.53 5.98 7.67
N PRO A 51 -1.99 6.91 8.51
CA PRO A 51 -1.98 8.33 8.16
C PRO A 51 -0.54 8.86 8.11
N GLU A 52 -0.21 9.67 7.10
CA GLU A 52 1.12 10.30 7.00
C GLU A 52 1.35 11.36 8.09
N ALA A 53 0.30 12.08 8.50
CA ALA A 53 0.38 13.01 9.62
C ALA A 53 0.00 12.33 10.94
N ASP A 54 0.55 12.84 12.04
CA ASP A 54 0.10 12.45 13.38
C ASP A 54 -1.24 13.12 13.63
N LEU A 55 -2.30 12.31 13.55
CA LEU A 55 -3.66 12.76 13.83
C LEU A 55 -3.94 12.57 15.34
N LYS A 56 -4.34 13.65 16.00
CA LYS A 56 -4.63 13.64 17.45
C LYS A 56 -5.80 12.72 17.77
N ASP A 57 -5.67 11.98 18.87
CA ASP A 57 -6.73 11.23 19.53
C ASP A 57 -7.41 10.15 18.67
N ILE A 58 -6.76 9.71 17.59
CA ILE A 58 -7.29 8.66 16.70
C ILE A 58 -6.34 7.48 16.51
N THR A 59 -5.37 7.32 17.40
CA THR A 59 -4.38 6.23 17.34
C THR A 59 -5.05 4.88 17.19
N ASP A 60 -6.08 4.61 18.01
CA ASP A 60 -6.79 3.33 18.08
C ASP A 60 -7.55 2.98 16.79
N ALA A 61 -7.89 3.98 15.98
CA ALA A 61 -8.62 3.77 14.73
C ALA A 61 -7.76 3.09 13.64
N PHE A 62 -6.43 3.10 13.79
CA PHE A 62 -5.47 2.53 12.84
C PHE A 62 -4.52 1.51 13.49
N VAL A 63 -4.86 0.99 14.68
CA VAL A 63 -3.98 0.07 15.44
C VAL A 63 -3.87 -1.32 14.81
N ASP A 64 -4.82 -1.71 13.97
CA ASP A 64 -4.96 -3.10 13.53
C ASP A 64 -4.64 -3.33 12.05
N SER A 65 -4.25 -4.58 11.78
CA SER A 65 -4.29 -5.17 10.45
C SER A 65 -5.71 -5.71 10.18
N TYR A 66 -6.35 -5.25 9.12
CA TYR A 66 -7.71 -5.60 8.77
C TYR A 66 -7.75 -6.77 7.77
N PRO A 67 -8.34 -7.93 8.13
CA PRO A 67 -8.44 -9.06 7.20
C PRO A 67 -9.22 -8.68 5.95
N LEU A 68 -8.67 -9.03 4.78
CA LEU A 68 -9.28 -8.76 3.49
C LEU A 68 -10.04 -9.97 2.96
N VAL A 69 -11.02 -9.69 2.09
CA VAL A 69 -11.80 -10.73 1.42
C VAL A 69 -11.64 -10.61 -0.08
N LEU A 70 -11.36 -11.74 -0.74
CA LEU A 70 -11.17 -11.80 -2.18
C LEU A 70 -12.46 -11.42 -2.92
N ASN A 71 -12.35 -10.44 -3.80
CA ASN A 71 -13.41 -10.11 -4.75
C ASN A 71 -13.31 -11.04 -5.96
N LYS A 72 -13.87 -12.25 -5.84
CA LYS A 72 -13.84 -13.30 -6.87
C LYS A 72 -14.41 -12.88 -8.23
N ARG A 73 -15.28 -11.87 -8.26
CA ARG A 73 -15.90 -11.37 -9.51
C ARG A 73 -14.98 -10.47 -10.30
N LYS A 74 -14.08 -9.74 -9.61
CA LYS A 74 -13.16 -8.77 -10.22
C LYS A 74 -11.73 -9.31 -10.37
N SER A 75 -11.39 -10.34 -9.59
CA SER A 75 -10.07 -10.97 -9.63
C SER A 75 -9.91 -11.89 -10.85
N LYS A 76 -8.71 -11.88 -11.44
CA LYS A 76 -8.25 -12.66 -12.60
C LYS A 76 -6.81 -13.13 -12.37
N GLU A 77 -6.28 -13.98 -13.24
CA GLU A 77 -4.92 -14.55 -13.13
C GLU A 77 -3.81 -13.48 -12.97
N ASP A 78 -3.98 -12.31 -13.57
CA ASP A 78 -3.01 -11.21 -13.57
C ASP A 78 -3.34 -10.07 -12.61
N LYS A 79 -4.49 -10.14 -11.93
CA LYS A 79 -5.01 -9.04 -11.11
C LYS A 79 -5.85 -9.58 -9.97
N ILE A 80 -5.45 -9.28 -8.74
CA ILE A 80 -6.23 -9.66 -7.56
C ILE A 80 -6.89 -8.43 -6.98
N VAL A 81 -8.19 -8.55 -6.69
CA VAL A 81 -8.95 -7.47 -6.07
C VAL A 81 -9.41 -7.91 -4.71
N TRP A 82 -9.01 -7.15 -3.70
CA TRP A 82 -9.38 -7.35 -2.30
C TRP A 82 -10.40 -6.31 -1.86
N ASN A 83 -11.28 -6.70 -0.95
CA ASN A 83 -12.24 -5.80 -0.32
C ASN A 83 -12.05 -5.82 1.20
N LEU A 84 -12.18 -4.65 1.83
CA LEU A 84 -12.24 -4.53 3.27
C LEU A 84 -13.66 -4.88 3.78
N PRO A 85 -13.83 -5.90 4.64
CA PRO A 85 -15.11 -6.19 5.29
C PRO A 85 -15.60 -4.96 6.08
N GLY A 86 -16.88 -4.64 5.97
CA GLY A 86 -17.43 -3.43 6.59
C GLY A 86 -17.18 -2.14 5.80
N GLY A 87 -16.44 -2.18 4.70
CA GLY A 87 -16.36 -1.10 3.70
C GLY A 87 -15.54 0.13 4.10
N GLY A 88 -14.87 0.12 5.25
CA GLY A 88 -14.03 1.23 5.68
C GLY A 88 -13.65 1.20 7.15
N ILE A 89 -12.78 2.14 7.53
CA ILE A 89 -12.33 2.39 8.90
C ILE A 89 -13.00 3.67 9.38
N TRP A 90 -13.56 3.69 10.59
CA TRP A 90 -14.26 4.86 11.10
C TRP A 90 -13.89 5.16 12.55
N PHE A 91 -13.99 6.43 12.92
CA PHE A 91 -13.67 6.94 14.24
C PHE A 91 -14.42 8.23 14.53
N ASP A 92 -14.62 8.53 15.82
CA ASP A 92 -15.23 9.77 16.28
C ASP A 92 -14.12 10.77 16.67
N MET A 93 -14.27 12.03 16.31
CA MET A 93 -13.30 13.09 16.62
C MET A 93 -13.96 14.45 16.81
N GLU A 94 -13.23 15.39 17.42
CA GLU A 94 -13.66 16.78 17.53
C GLU A 94 -13.68 17.47 16.17
N MET A 95 -14.69 18.33 15.96
CA MET A 95 -14.90 19.04 14.69
C MET A 95 -13.69 19.90 14.27
N ASP A 96 -12.96 20.46 15.24
CA ASP A 96 -11.80 21.32 14.98
C ASP A 96 -10.62 20.57 14.34
N ASN A 97 -10.53 19.26 14.55
CA ASN A 97 -9.44 18.39 14.07
C ASN A 97 -9.73 17.76 12.69
N VAL A 98 -10.93 17.97 12.14
CA VAL A 98 -11.39 17.33 10.88
C VAL A 98 -10.57 17.76 9.67
N LYS A 99 -10.13 19.03 9.69
CA LYS A 99 -9.28 19.58 8.63
C LYS A 99 -7.98 18.81 8.49
N ASP A 100 -7.41 18.33 9.58
CA ASP A 100 -6.16 17.57 9.57
C ASP A 100 -6.34 16.22 8.87
N VAL A 101 -7.49 15.57 9.08
CA VAL A 101 -7.84 14.32 8.40
C VAL A 101 -8.01 14.52 6.89
N TRP A 102 -8.63 15.62 6.46
CA TRP A 102 -8.77 15.93 5.04
C TRP A 102 -7.43 16.21 4.35
N LEU A 103 -6.52 16.87 5.04
CA LEU A 103 -5.20 17.20 4.50
C LEU A 103 -4.23 16.01 4.52
N THR A 104 -4.45 15.03 5.40
CA THR A 104 -3.58 13.87 5.57
C THR A 104 -3.76 12.87 4.44
N GLU A 105 -2.65 12.40 3.87
CA GLU A 105 -2.65 11.24 2.98
C GLU A 105 -2.60 9.93 3.78
N PHE A 106 -3.19 8.88 3.20
CA PHE A 106 -3.26 7.56 3.82
C PHE A 106 -2.41 6.58 3.02
N SER A 107 -1.50 5.92 3.71
CA SER A 107 -0.71 4.82 3.17
C SER A 107 -1.43 3.50 3.41
N PHE A 108 -1.40 2.61 2.43
CA PHE A 108 -2.06 1.31 2.45
C PHE A 108 -1.00 0.22 2.23
N PHE A 109 -1.01 -0.81 3.07
CA PHE A 109 -0.07 -1.93 3.00
C PHE A 109 -0.84 -3.24 3.11
N ILE A 110 -0.53 -4.22 2.26
CA ILE A 110 -1.15 -5.54 2.31
C ILE A 110 -0.08 -6.58 2.60
N GLU A 111 -0.33 -7.39 3.63
CA GLU A 111 0.52 -8.52 4.01
C GLU A 111 -0.22 -9.84 3.85
N SER A 112 0.41 -10.80 3.17
CA SER A 112 -0.07 -12.18 3.02
C SER A 112 0.05 -12.98 4.31
N GLU A 113 -0.80 -13.99 4.52
CA GLU A 113 -0.57 -15.01 5.57
C GLU A 113 0.68 -15.87 5.29
N LYS A 114 1.10 -15.91 4.03
CA LYS A 114 2.28 -16.64 3.55
C LYS A 114 3.32 -15.64 3.04
N PRO A 115 3.86 -14.76 3.90
CA PRO A 115 4.70 -13.65 3.47
C PRO A 115 6.08 -14.11 3.00
N ARG A 116 6.38 -15.40 2.96
CA ARG A 116 7.58 -15.92 2.29
C ARG A 116 7.37 -16.16 0.79
N TYR A 117 6.13 -16.37 0.37
CA TYR A 117 5.81 -16.86 -0.98
C TYR A 117 4.97 -15.89 -1.79
N LEU A 118 4.11 -15.09 -1.13
CA LEU A 118 3.22 -14.14 -1.79
C LEU A 118 3.49 -12.71 -1.37
N ALA A 119 3.67 -11.82 -2.34
CA ALA A 119 3.73 -10.37 -2.15
C ALA A 119 2.59 -9.69 -2.91
N TYR A 120 1.97 -8.68 -2.31
CA TYR A 120 0.96 -7.85 -2.95
C TYR A 120 1.50 -6.45 -3.21
N TYR A 121 1.34 -6.00 -4.46
CA TYR A 121 1.67 -4.65 -4.89
C TYR A 121 0.37 -3.91 -5.20
N ILE A 122 0.00 -2.97 -4.34
CA ILE A 122 -1.21 -2.18 -4.52
C ILE A 122 -1.02 -1.25 -5.72
N ARG A 123 -1.86 -1.43 -6.74
CA ARG A 123 -1.90 -0.59 -7.96
C ARG A 123 -2.87 0.55 -7.80
N ASP A 124 -4.03 0.29 -7.22
CA ASP A 124 -5.05 1.30 -6.97
C ASP A 124 -5.86 0.96 -5.72
N VAL A 125 -6.33 2.00 -5.05
CA VAL A 125 -7.26 1.90 -3.92
C VAL A 125 -8.33 2.95 -4.10
N GLU A 126 -9.56 2.50 -4.36
CA GLU A 126 -10.69 3.40 -4.29
C GLU A 126 -10.95 3.77 -2.82
N HIS A 127 -10.68 5.02 -2.43
CA HIS A 127 -10.96 5.47 -1.08
C HIS A 127 -11.47 6.90 -1.02
N ASN A 128 -12.28 7.16 -0.01
CA ASN A 128 -12.89 8.46 0.23
C ASN A 128 -13.12 8.69 1.73
N ILE A 129 -13.01 9.94 2.13
CA ILE A 129 -13.27 10.39 3.49
C ILE A 129 -14.72 10.89 3.54
N GLU A 130 -15.53 10.32 4.41
CA GLU A 130 -16.92 10.73 4.65
C GLU A 130 -17.07 11.33 6.03
N TRP A 131 -17.65 12.53 6.07
CA TRP A 131 -18.17 13.11 7.30
C TRP A 131 -19.56 12.54 7.55
N LEU A 132 -19.74 11.86 8.68
CA LEU A 132 -21.04 11.36 9.13
C LEU A 132 -21.60 12.19 10.30
N GLN A 133 -22.89 12.52 10.23
CA GLN A 133 -23.61 13.26 11.28
C GLN A 133 -25.06 12.75 11.40
N PRO A 134 -25.69 12.81 12.59
CA PRO A 134 -27.11 12.51 12.73
C PRO A 134 -27.96 13.53 11.95
N ASP A 135 -28.91 13.03 11.18
CA ASP A 135 -29.92 13.83 10.49
C ASP A 135 -30.85 14.49 11.52
N ALA A 136 -31.08 15.80 11.39
CA ALA A 136 -31.86 16.57 12.35
C ALA A 136 -33.34 16.15 12.44
N GLN A 137 -33.88 15.47 11.42
CA GLN A 137 -35.28 15.03 11.38
C GLN A 137 -35.43 13.55 11.73
N SER A 138 -34.62 12.68 11.13
CA SER A 138 -34.75 11.23 11.33
C SER A 138 -33.87 10.68 12.47
N GLY A 139 -32.86 11.43 12.91
CA GLY A 139 -31.84 10.95 13.85
C GLY A 139 -30.89 9.90 13.25
N GLU A 140 -31.10 9.50 12.00
CA GLU A 140 -30.25 8.54 11.29
C GLU A 140 -28.91 9.18 10.95
N ILE A 141 -27.83 8.42 11.07
CA ILE A 141 -26.51 8.90 10.65
C ILE A 141 -26.46 8.94 9.12
N ARG A 142 -26.08 10.08 8.56
CA ARG A 142 -25.93 10.28 7.12
C ARG A 142 -24.59 10.92 6.78
N SER A 143 -24.13 10.70 5.55
CA SER A 143 -22.95 11.39 5.04
C SER A 143 -23.32 12.83 4.71
N LEU A 144 -22.68 13.77 5.41
CA LEU A 144 -22.82 15.21 5.19
C LEU A 144 -21.94 15.66 4.03
N SER A 145 -20.74 15.09 3.93
CA SER A 145 -19.80 15.38 2.84
C SER A 145 -18.95 14.15 2.54
N THR A 146 -18.51 14.08 1.28
CA THR A 146 -17.63 13.02 0.78
C THR A 146 -16.48 13.65 0.02
N PHE A 147 -15.26 13.28 0.40
CA PHE A 147 -14.04 13.73 -0.25
C PHE A 147 -13.29 12.54 -0.83
N LYS A 148 -13.16 12.49 -2.16
CA LYS A 148 -12.40 11.44 -2.84
C LYS A 148 -10.92 11.79 -2.83
N LYS A 149 -10.09 10.87 -2.34
CA LYS A 149 -8.63 10.98 -2.39
C LYS A 149 -8.10 10.15 -3.55
N LYS A 150 -6.97 10.60 -4.13
CA LYS A 150 -6.27 9.84 -5.16
C LYS A 150 -5.29 8.93 -4.46
N PHE A 151 -5.28 7.64 -4.78
CA PHE A 151 -4.25 6.74 -4.30
C PHE A 151 -2.89 7.15 -4.88
N THR A 152 -1.91 7.30 -4.00
CA THR A 152 -0.50 7.46 -4.31
C THR A 152 0.28 6.42 -3.54
N PRO A 153 1.11 5.61 -4.20
CA PRO A 153 2.01 4.70 -3.50
C PRO A 153 2.87 5.46 -2.48
N PRO A 154 3.08 4.92 -1.28
CA PRO A 154 3.78 5.63 -0.22
C PRO A 154 5.25 5.92 -0.61
N PRO A 155 5.75 7.14 -0.38
CA PRO A 155 7.17 7.44 -0.53
C PRO A 155 7.99 6.79 0.60
N VAL A 156 9.31 6.66 0.40
CA VAL A 156 10.24 6.18 1.43
C VAL A 156 10.22 7.17 2.60
N SER A 157 9.78 6.73 3.78
CA SER A 157 9.56 7.58 4.96
C SER A 157 10.55 7.26 6.09
N GLU A 158 10.96 8.28 6.86
CA GLU A 158 11.78 8.15 8.07
C GLU A 158 11.11 7.30 9.18
N ARG A 159 9.80 7.01 9.05
CA ARG A 159 9.04 6.15 9.96
C ARG A 159 9.24 4.65 9.69
N ASN A 160 9.85 4.29 8.56
CA ASN A 160 10.11 2.88 8.24
C ASN A 160 11.29 2.37 9.07
N VAL A 161 11.04 1.43 9.99
CA VAL A 161 12.07 0.81 10.81
C VAL A 161 12.62 -0.41 10.07
N TYR A 162 13.86 -0.29 9.60
CA TYR A 162 14.59 -1.40 9.00
C TYR A 162 15.58 -1.99 10.00
N SER A 163 15.66 -3.32 10.06
CA SER A 163 16.68 -4.02 10.82
C SER A 163 18.07 -3.79 10.21
N GLY A 164 19.12 -3.89 11.02
CA GLY A 164 20.50 -3.81 10.53
C GLY A 164 20.83 -4.86 9.46
N GLY A 165 20.17 -6.03 9.50
CA GLY A 165 20.32 -7.08 8.50
C GLY A 165 19.74 -6.67 7.14
N GLU A 166 18.57 -6.03 7.12
CA GLU A 166 17.93 -5.51 5.91
C GLU A 166 18.77 -4.40 5.26
N ILE A 167 19.34 -3.51 6.07
CA ILE A 167 20.25 -2.45 5.60
C ILE A 167 21.49 -3.07 4.94
N LEU A 168 22.14 -4.04 5.60
CA LEU A 168 23.31 -4.72 5.04
C LEU A 168 22.99 -5.47 3.74
N LYS A 169 21.81 -6.10 3.67
CA LYS A 169 21.34 -6.79 2.45
C LYS A 169 21.14 -5.81 1.29
N CYS A 170 20.53 -4.65 1.55
CA CYS A 170 20.38 -3.58 0.54
C CYS A 170 21.73 -3.04 0.09
N ALA A 171 22.65 -2.78 1.03
CA ALA A 171 24.00 -2.33 0.72
C ALA A 171 24.75 -3.32 -0.19
N ASP A 172 24.67 -4.63 0.10
CA ASP A 172 25.30 -5.67 -0.70
C ASP A 172 24.67 -5.81 -2.10
N MET A 173 23.34 -5.78 -2.19
CA MET A 173 22.62 -5.79 -3.46
C MET A 173 23.01 -4.59 -4.32
N LEU A 174 23.01 -3.39 -3.75
CA LEU A 174 23.39 -2.16 -4.42
C LEU A 174 24.86 -2.18 -4.85
N GLY A 175 25.77 -2.63 -3.98
CA GLY A 175 27.19 -2.76 -4.31
C GLY A 175 27.46 -3.72 -5.46
N ARG A 176 26.71 -4.82 -5.56
CA ARG A 176 26.78 -5.74 -6.72
C ARG A 176 26.18 -5.13 -7.98
N ALA A 177 25.11 -4.35 -7.86
CA ALA A 177 24.48 -3.68 -8.99
C ALA A 177 25.36 -2.58 -9.60
N ILE A 178 25.98 -1.74 -8.76
CA ILE A 178 26.90 -0.68 -9.20
C ILE A 178 28.07 -1.26 -10.00
N LYS A 179 28.64 -2.40 -9.57
CA LYS A 179 29.74 -3.08 -10.27
C LYS A 179 29.37 -3.57 -11.67
N LYS A 180 28.08 -3.69 -11.99
CA LYS A 180 27.60 -4.12 -13.31
C LYS A 180 27.40 -2.95 -14.28
N ILE A 181 27.45 -1.71 -13.81
CA ILE A 181 27.27 -0.51 -14.65
C ILE A 181 28.35 -0.49 -15.73
N ASP A 182 27.92 -0.52 -16.98
CA ASP A 182 28.82 -0.29 -18.10
C ASP A 182 29.10 1.21 -18.20
N MET A 183 30.36 1.61 -18.06
CA MET A 183 30.77 3.02 -18.09
C MET A 183 30.50 3.71 -19.45
N ARG A 184 30.26 2.94 -20.52
CA ARG A 184 29.93 3.50 -21.85
C ARG A 184 28.48 3.94 -21.95
N THR A 185 27.57 3.14 -21.38
CA THR A 185 26.13 3.42 -21.39
C THR A 185 25.67 4.10 -20.10
N GLN A 186 26.53 4.12 -19.08
CA GLN A 186 26.26 4.60 -17.72
C GLN A 186 25.09 3.91 -17.03
N GLU A 187 24.73 2.71 -17.51
CA GLU A 187 23.59 1.94 -17.00
C GLU A 187 23.90 0.45 -16.90
N ALA A 188 23.13 -0.24 -16.07
CA ALA A 188 23.04 -1.69 -16.05
C ALA A 188 21.61 -2.14 -15.77
N LEU A 189 21.24 -3.25 -16.41
CA LEU A 189 20.04 -4.00 -16.05
C LEU A 189 20.38 -4.99 -14.94
N VAL A 190 19.64 -4.92 -13.85
CA VAL A 190 19.90 -5.71 -12.65
C VAL A 190 18.60 -6.30 -12.13
N ARG A 191 18.74 -7.38 -11.37
CA ARG A 191 17.66 -7.92 -10.56
C ARG A 191 17.96 -7.59 -9.11
N PHE A 192 17.12 -6.77 -8.52
CA PHE A 192 17.08 -6.63 -7.07
C PHE A 192 16.10 -7.68 -6.54
N ASN A 193 16.60 -8.60 -5.74
CA ASN A 193 15.78 -9.52 -4.96
C ASN A 193 15.48 -8.83 -3.63
N THR A 194 14.80 -7.70 -3.70
CA THR A 194 14.15 -7.12 -2.54
C THR A 194 13.10 -8.13 -2.12
N GLU A 195 13.11 -8.57 -0.86
CA GLU A 195 11.98 -9.33 -0.33
C GLU A 195 10.76 -8.41 -0.47
N LYS A 196 9.98 -8.64 -1.54
CA LYS A 196 8.57 -8.26 -1.64
C LYS A 196 8.36 -6.75 -1.64
N GLY A 197 9.23 -6.01 -2.34
CA GLY A 197 9.20 -4.55 -2.45
C GLY A 197 9.50 -3.77 -1.16
N ASN A 198 9.49 -4.41 0.01
CA ASN A 198 9.67 -3.74 1.30
C ASN A 198 11.03 -3.01 1.41
N LEU A 199 12.04 -3.60 0.77
CA LEU A 199 13.40 -3.07 0.73
C LEU A 199 13.68 -2.16 -0.48
N GLU A 200 12.76 -2.09 -1.44
CA GLU A 200 12.92 -1.25 -2.64
C GLU A 200 12.99 0.24 -2.27
N PRO A 201 12.12 0.79 -1.39
CA PRO A 201 12.28 2.12 -0.80
C PRO A 201 13.68 2.37 -0.22
N LEU A 202 14.16 1.48 0.64
CA LEU A 202 15.47 1.62 1.27
C LEU A 202 16.60 1.58 0.24
N LEU A 203 16.51 0.68 -0.72
CA LEU A 203 17.52 0.48 -1.76
C LEU A 203 17.60 1.68 -2.72
N ILE A 204 16.45 2.24 -3.13
CA ILE A 204 16.38 3.47 -3.93
C ILE A 204 16.96 4.65 -3.13
N GLY A 205 16.54 4.83 -1.87
CA GLY A 205 17.03 5.92 -1.03
C GLY A 205 18.55 5.86 -0.80
N MET A 206 19.11 4.66 -0.58
CA MET A 206 20.55 4.45 -0.49
C MET A 206 21.27 4.78 -1.81
N ALA A 207 20.71 4.35 -2.95
CA ALA A 207 21.28 4.60 -4.26
C ALA A 207 21.33 6.10 -4.59
N GLU A 208 20.26 6.84 -4.32
CA GLU A 208 20.20 8.29 -4.53
C GLU A 208 21.27 9.03 -3.74
N LYS A 209 21.44 8.69 -2.45
CA LYS A 209 22.48 9.30 -1.60
C LYS A 209 23.90 8.99 -2.08
N LEU A 210 24.08 7.92 -2.84
CA LEU A 210 25.35 7.51 -3.42
C LEU A 210 25.55 8.01 -4.86
N GLY A 211 24.60 8.77 -5.43
CA GLY A 211 24.69 9.34 -6.77
C GLY A 211 24.23 8.40 -7.89
N TYR A 212 23.37 7.44 -7.59
CA TYR A 212 22.80 6.50 -8.56
C TYR A 212 21.29 6.66 -8.65
N THR A 213 20.75 6.40 -9.85
CA THR A 213 19.30 6.35 -10.08
C THR A 213 18.89 4.91 -10.34
N ILE A 214 17.86 4.45 -9.61
CA ILE A 214 17.26 3.13 -9.79
C ILE A 214 15.82 3.31 -10.28
N LYS A 215 15.46 2.55 -11.31
CA LYS A 215 14.10 2.54 -11.87
C LYS A 215 13.68 1.10 -12.11
N SER A 216 12.46 0.77 -11.71
CA SER A 216 11.83 -0.50 -12.05
C SER A 216 11.60 -0.54 -13.58
N LEU A 217 11.81 -1.70 -14.18
CA LEU A 217 11.63 -1.88 -15.62
C LEU A 217 10.15 -2.13 -15.95
N ASP A 218 9.72 -1.67 -17.12
CA ASP A 218 8.40 -2.00 -17.65
C ASP A 218 8.30 -3.51 -17.93
N LYS A 219 7.08 -4.05 -17.78
CA LYS A 219 6.80 -5.48 -17.97
C LYS A 219 7.26 -6.00 -19.32
N GLU A 220 7.06 -5.22 -20.39
CA GLU A 220 7.51 -5.55 -21.75
C GLU A 220 9.04 -5.73 -21.83
N VAL A 221 9.80 -4.92 -21.08
CA VAL A 221 11.26 -5.00 -21.05
C VAL A 221 11.72 -6.22 -20.27
N ILE A 222 11.05 -6.52 -19.16
CA ILE A 222 11.33 -7.70 -18.33
C ILE A 222 11.06 -8.99 -19.13
N GLU A 223 9.91 -9.08 -19.81
CA GLU A 223 9.55 -10.22 -20.65
C GLU A 223 10.57 -10.43 -21.77
N ARG A 224 10.92 -9.36 -22.49
CA ARG A 224 11.90 -9.39 -23.58
C ARG A 224 13.30 -9.82 -23.13
N GLU A 225 13.76 -9.38 -21.96
CA GLU A 225 15.04 -9.84 -21.41
C GLU A 225 14.94 -11.26 -20.83
N GLY A 226 13.77 -11.65 -20.33
CA GLY A 226 13.43 -13.01 -19.91
C GLY A 226 13.52 -14.02 -21.06
N GLU A 227 13.02 -13.66 -22.24
CA GLU A 227 13.17 -14.45 -23.48
C GLU A 227 14.65 -14.68 -23.86
N LYS A 228 15.54 -13.77 -23.45
CA LYS A 228 16.99 -13.89 -23.64
C LYS A 228 17.69 -14.63 -22.50
N GLY A 229 16.93 -15.25 -21.58
CA GLY A 229 17.44 -15.98 -20.43
C GLY A 229 18.01 -15.08 -19.33
N ARG A 230 17.74 -13.78 -19.36
CA ARG A 230 18.19 -12.82 -18.34
C ARG A 230 17.07 -12.55 -17.37
N SER A 231 17.40 -12.60 -16.09
CA SER A 231 16.47 -12.20 -15.04
C SER A 231 16.80 -10.78 -14.59
N VAL A 232 15.92 -9.83 -14.88
CA VAL A 232 16.08 -8.41 -14.59
C VAL A 232 14.78 -7.84 -14.03
N SER A 233 14.87 -6.84 -13.16
CA SER A 233 13.72 -6.14 -12.62
C SER A 233 13.89 -4.62 -12.61
N HIS A 234 15.14 -4.14 -12.62
CA HIS A 234 15.46 -2.72 -12.51
C HIS A 234 16.58 -2.32 -13.48
N SER A 235 16.61 -1.05 -13.85
CA SER A 235 17.81 -0.37 -14.33
C SER A 235 18.45 0.40 -13.18
N ILE A 236 19.78 0.33 -13.07
CA ILE A 236 20.58 1.25 -12.26
C ILE A 236 21.46 2.07 -13.21
N SER A 237 21.56 3.37 -12.94
CA SER A 237 22.35 4.31 -13.75
C SER A 237 23.10 5.31 -12.88
N LEU A 238 24.20 5.84 -13.40
CA LEU A 238 24.87 7.00 -12.81
C LEU A 238 24.00 8.24 -13.01
N GLN A 239 23.91 9.10 -12.00
CA GLN A 239 23.35 10.46 -12.17
C GLN A 239 24.27 11.35 -13.00
#